data_AF-G3AH77-F1
#
_entry.id   AF-G3AH77-F1
#
_cell.length_a   1.000
_cell.length_b   1.000
_cell.length_c   1.000
_cell.angle_alpha   90.00
_cell.angle_beta   90.00
_cell.angle_gamma   90.00
#
_symmetry.space_group_name_H-M   'P 1'
#
loop_
_entity.id
_entity.type
_entity.pdbx_description
1 polymer ?
#
loop_
_entity_poly.entity_id
_entity_poly.type
_entity_poly.pdbx_seq_one_letter_code
_entity_poly.pdbx_strand_id
1 'polypeptide(L)'
;MLQIWSTHFSENFSFLLLSSFSKPGTMTLSIDNYIFEELEEMYNDAVAELLISYSEFLQLQHKQSFTLCKILFTNIKSRKKYFENKWILTQIHLFKKNAEVWEWRKVVNVILATMKDKGFISSRELRRLHSGLVREFKHVEEKFEAHRAKMLNENKDVAIVLSLLQEYPRVGKHLKQLEKSLLWRLRIMNREERRTF
;
A
#
# COMPACT_ATOMS: atom_id res chain seq x y z
N MET A 1 -10.29 -15.42 7.13
CA MET A 1 -9.63 -14.16 7.60
C MET A 1 -8.73 -13.53 6.54
N LEU A 2 -8.27 -14.30 5.55
CA LEU A 2 -7.45 -13.85 4.41
C LEU A 2 -8.18 -12.93 3.41
N GLN A 3 -9.52 -12.96 3.35
CA GLN A 3 -10.32 -12.01 2.57
C GLN A 3 -10.46 -10.62 3.22
N ILE A 4 -10.16 -10.44 4.50
CA ILE A 4 -10.41 -9.14 5.19
C ILE A 4 -9.26 -8.14 4.94
N TRP A 5 -8.11 -8.61 4.44
CA TRP A 5 -6.92 -7.78 4.25
C TRP A 5 -6.62 -7.49 2.78
N SER A 6 -7.20 -8.25 1.83
CA SER A 6 -7.15 -7.93 0.39
C SER A 6 -8.36 -7.11 -0.10
N THR A 7 -9.45 -7.03 0.68
CA THR A 7 -10.70 -6.37 0.26
C THR A 7 -10.62 -4.85 0.25
N HIS A 8 -9.71 -4.24 1.01
CA HIS A 8 -9.61 -2.77 1.03
C HIS A 8 -8.93 -2.14 -0.20
N PHE A 9 -8.30 -2.93 -1.05
CA PHE A 9 -7.72 -2.43 -2.31
C PHE A 9 -8.69 -2.58 -3.50
N SER A 10 -9.49 -3.65 -3.51
CA SER A 10 -10.46 -3.93 -4.58
C SER A 10 -11.76 -3.12 -4.47
N GLU A 11 -12.29 -2.88 -3.27
CA GLU A 11 -13.63 -2.29 -3.10
C GLU A 11 -13.65 -0.76 -3.34
N ASN A 12 -12.51 -0.08 -3.22
CA ASN A 12 -12.39 1.34 -3.52
C ASN A 12 -12.06 1.63 -4.99
N PHE A 13 -11.84 0.59 -5.81
CA PHE A 13 -11.46 0.75 -7.22
C PHE A 13 -12.66 1.14 -8.11
N SER A 14 -13.90 0.86 -7.67
CA SER A 14 -15.11 1.06 -8.49
C SER A 14 -15.92 2.30 -8.15
N PHE A 15 -15.74 2.94 -6.98
CA PHE A 15 -16.67 3.98 -6.52
C PHE A 15 -16.25 5.44 -6.79
N LEU A 16 -15.00 5.70 -7.20
CA LEU A 16 -14.50 7.08 -7.36
C LEU A 16 -14.25 7.52 -8.82
N LEU A 17 -14.63 6.71 -9.82
CA LEU A 17 -14.36 7.02 -11.23
C LEU A 17 -15.47 7.80 -11.97
N LEU A 18 -16.56 8.19 -11.31
CA LEU A 18 -17.66 8.89 -12.02
C LEU A 18 -18.26 10.11 -11.32
N SER A 19 -17.82 10.50 -10.12
CA SER A 19 -18.29 11.75 -9.51
C SER A 19 -17.17 12.77 -9.39
N SER A 20 -17.14 13.65 -10.39
CA SER A 20 -16.91 15.10 -10.26
C SER A 20 -15.69 15.57 -9.48
N PHE A 21 -14.67 16.08 -10.17
CA PHE A 21 -13.97 17.29 -9.69
C PHE A 21 -13.54 18.18 -10.87
N SER A 22 -14.47 19.06 -11.23
CA SER A 22 -14.13 20.37 -11.80
C SER A 22 -13.90 21.36 -10.65
N LYS A 23 -12.67 21.90 -10.61
CA LYS A 23 -12.18 23.19 -10.04
C LYS A 23 -11.91 23.31 -8.52
N PRO A 24 -11.06 24.28 -8.10
CA PRO A 24 -9.67 24.53 -8.53
C PRO A 24 -8.72 24.80 -7.32
N GLY A 25 -7.43 24.44 -7.42
CA GLY A 25 -6.47 24.68 -6.34
C GLY A 25 -5.08 24.07 -6.53
N THR A 26 -4.51 24.29 -7.73
CA THR A 26 -3.08 24.49 -8.02
C THR A 26 -2.03 23.71 -7.21
N MET A 27 -1.75 22.48 -7.63
CA MET A 27 -0.48 22.21 -8.31
C MET A 27 -0.81 21.93 -9.78
N THR A 28 -0.91 22.99 -10.58
CA THR A 28 -0.92 22.86 -12.03
C THR A 28 0.52 22.60 -12.43
N LEU A 29 0.90 21.32 -12.53
CA LEU A 29 1.90 20.97 -13.53
C LEU A 29 1.34 21.55 -14.84
N SER A 30 2.04 22.52 -15.43
CA SER A 30 1.65 23.16 -16.69
C SER A 30 1.84 22.13 -17.81
N ILE A 31 0.95 21.13 -17.86
CA ILE A 31 1.05 19.99 -18.78
C ILE A 31 0.53 20.36 -20.20
N ASP A 32 0.00 21.56 -20.35
CA ASP A 32 -0.70 22.00 -21.57
C ASP A 32 0.22 22.12 -22.79
N ASN A 33 1.54 22.21 -22.61
CA ASN A 33 2.51 22.32 -23.71
C ASN A 33 3.14 20.99 -24.15
N TYR A 34 2.96 19.89 -23.41
CA TYR A 34 3.64 18.64 -23.76
C TYR A 34 3.06 17.99 -25.02
N ILE A 35 3.95 17.47 -25.86
CA ILE A 35 3.61 16.61 -27.00
C ILE A 35 3.27 15.19 -26.54
N PHE A 36 2.77 14.35 -27.43
CA PHE A 36 2.34 12.99 -27.08
C PHE A 36 3.50 12.16 -26.48
N GLU A 37 4.67 12.23 -27.10
CA GLU A 37 5.87 11.47 -26.72
C GLU A 37 6.31 11.79 -25.29
N GLU A 38 6.30 13.08 -24.91
CA GLU A 38 6.67 13.51 -23.56
C GLU A 38 5.64 13.02 -22.53
N LEU A 39 4.35 13.08 -22.86
CA LEU A 39 3.31 12.54 -21.98
C LEU A 39 3.42 11.03 -21.83
N GLU A 40 3.75 10.31 -22.91
CA GLU A 40 3.93 8.86 -22.91
C GLU A 40 5.13 8.45 -22.04
N GLU A 41 6.26 9.16 -22.16
CA GLU A 41 7.42 8.96 -21.30
C GLU A 41 7.07 9.21 -19.82
N MET A 42 6.46 10.36 -19.51
CA MET A 42 6.01 10.68 -18.15
C MET A 42 5.03 9.65 -17.59
N TYR A 43 4.14 9.12 -18.43
CA TYR A 43 3.20 8.07 -18.03
C TYR A 43 3.94 6.79 -17.64
N ASN A 44 4.89 6.35 -18.46
CA ASN A 44 5.65 5.13 -18.21
C ASN A 44 6.50 5.24 -16.93
N ASP A 45 7.15 6.38 -16.73
CA ASP A 45 7.94 6.65 -15.51
C ASP A 45 7.05 6.66 -14.26
N ALA A 46 5.91 7.37 -14.31
CA ALA A 46 4.98 7.42 -13.19
C ALA A 46 4.38 6.04 -12.87
N VAL A 47 4.13 5.19 -13.88
CA VAL A 47 3.69 3.81 -13.68
C VAL A 47 4.80 2.97 -13.03
N ALA A 48 6.05 3.12 -13.46
CA ALA A 48 7.17 2.39 -12.86
C ALA A 48 7.35 2.75 -11.37
N GLU A 49 7.37 4.04 -11.04
CA GLU A 49 7.46 4.53 -9.65
C GLU A 49 6.28 4.08 -8.79
N LEU A 50 5.07 4.06 -9.37
CA LEU A 50 3.88 3.54 -8.71
C LEU A 50 4.01 2.06 -8.36
N LEU A 51 4.50 1.24 -9.28
CA LEU A 51 4.70 -0.21 -9.07
C LEU A 51 5.80 -0.48 -8.04
N ILE A 52 6.90 0.27 -8.07
CA ILE A 52 7.97 0.19 -7.08
C ILE A 52 7.43 0.53 -5.69
N SER A 53 6.78 1.69 -5.55
CA SER A 53 6.19 2.16 -4.30
C SER A 53 5.19 1.16 -3.72
N TYR A 54 4.40 0.54 -4.58
CA TYR A 54 3.42 -0.46 -4.18
C TYR A 54 4.06 -1.78 -3.72
N SER A 55 5.10 -2.24 -4.42
CA SER A 55 5.90 -3.40 -3.99
C SER A 55 6.51 -3.19 -2.61
N GLU A 56 7.10 -2.02 -2.36
CA GLU A 56 7.65 -1.67 -1.05
C GLU A 56 6.57 -1.59 0.05
N PHE A 57 5.40 -1.05 -0.29
CA PHE A 57 4.25 -1.02 0.61
C PHE A 57 3.83 -2.44 1.04
N LEU A 58 3.72 -3.38 0.11
CA LEU A 58 3.40 -4.78 0.41
C LEU A 58 4.47 -5.44 1.29
N GLN A 59 5.76 -5.18 1.02
CA GLN A 59 6.86 -5.66 1.86
C GLN A 59 6.75 -5.15 3.31
N LEU A 60 6.40 -3.87 3.49
CA LEU A 60 6.19 -3.27 4.82
C LEU A 60 4.99 -3.89 5.54
N GLN A 61 3.87 -4.12 4.86
CA GLN A 61 2.70 -4.81 5.42
C GLN A 61 3.05 -6.21 5.93
N HIS A 62 3.85 -6.96 5.16
CA HIS A 62 4.29 -8.28 5.58
C HIS A 62 5.22 -8.21 6.79
N LYS A 63 6.21 -7.31 6.77
CA LYS A 63 7.13 -7.08 7.90
C LYS A 63 6.37 -6.69 9.18
N GLN A 64 5.33 -5.87 9.05
CA GLN A 64 4.45 -5.48 10.13
C GLN A 64 3.73 -6.70 10.73
N SER A 65 3.08 -7.51 9.89
CA SER A 65 2.34 -8.71 10.30
C SER A 65 3.25 -9.71 11.02
N PHE A 66 4.44 -9.95 10.47
CA PHE A 66 5.45 -10.81 11.10
C PHE A 66 5.92 -10.26 12.46
N THR A 67 6.07 -8.94 12.57
CA THR A 67 6.44 -8.30 13.84
C THR A 67 5.33 -8.43 14.89
N LEU A 68 4.04 -8.34 14.52
CA LEU A 68 2.93 -8.61 15.45
C LEU A 68 2.99 -10.03 16.01
N CYS A 69 3.29 -11.00 15.16
CA CYS A 69 3.41 -12.37 15.60
C CYS A 69 4.56 -12.54 16.59
N LYS A 70 5.72 -11.93 16.31
CA LYS A 70 6.84 -11.90 17.26
C LYS A 70 6.44 -11.30 18.60
N ILE A 71 5.66 -10.21 18.62
CA ILE A 71 5.13 -9.63 19.86
C ILE A 71 4.23 -10.62 20.60
N LEU A 72 3.35 -11.33 19.89
CA LEU A 72 2.40 -12.27 20.46
C LEU A 72 3.09 -13.50 21.09
N PHE A 73 4.11 -14.06 20.42
CA PHE A 73 4.81 -15.26 20.86
C PHE A 73 6.04 -14.98 21.73
N THR A 74 6.41 -13.71 21.95
CA THR A 74 7.53 -13.36 22.83
C THR A 74 7.06 -13.21 24.28
N ASN A 75 7.55 -14.09 25.15
CA ASN A 75 7.28 -14.05 26.59
C ASN A 75 8.20 -13.09 27.37
N ILE A 76 9.33 -12.68 26.78
CA ILE A 76 10.31 -11.78 27.44
C ILE A 76 9.88 -10.32 27.28
N LYS A 77 9.57 -9.63 28.39
CA LYS A 77 9.05 -8.25 28.40
C LYS A 77 9.92 -7.25 27.62
N SER A 78 11.25 -7.28 27.78
CA SER A 78 12.16 -6.36 27.10
C SER A 78 12.19 -6.57 25.58
N ARG A 79 12.24 -7.83 25.13
CA ARG A 79 12.16 -8.18 23.70
C ARG A 79 10.79 -7.84 23.11
N LYS A 80 9.71 -8.04 23.87
CA LYS A 80 8.36 -7.65 23.47
C LYS A 80 8.27 -6.13 23.23
N LYS A 81 8.75 -5.30 24.17
CA LYS A 81 8.81 -3.85 24.01
C LYS A 81 9.63 -3.42 22.79
N TYR A 82 10.76 -4.09 22.52
CA TYR A 82 11.55 -3.86 21.32
C TYR A 82 10.75 -4.13 20.04
N PHE A 83 10.03 -5.25 19.95
CA PHE A 83 9.20 -5.56 18.78
C PHE A 83 8.00 -4.62 18.63
N GLU A 84 7.38 -4.20 19.73
CA GLU A 84 6.32 -3.19 19.71
C GLU A 84 6.81 -1.86 19.13
N ASN A 85 8.00 -1.38 19.54
CA ASN A 85 8.60 -0.18 18.98
C ASN A 85 8.94 -0.38 17.48
N LYS A 86 9.51 -1.53 17.11
CA LYS A 86 9.79 -1.87 15.71
C LYS A 86 8.52 -1.90 14.86
N TRP A 87 7.42 -2.40 15.42
CA TRP A 87 6.12 -2.41 14.77
C TRP A 87 5.60 -0.98 14.55
N ILE A 88 5.66 -0.13 15.57
CA ILE A 88 5.24 1.28 15.48
C ILE A 88 6.05 2.02 14.40
N LEU A 89 7.38 1.85 14.38
CA LEU A 89 8.24 2.43 13.35
C LEU A 89 7.85 1.92 11.96
N THR A 90 7.60 0.62 11.82
CA THR A 90 7.16 0.04 10.53
C THR A 90 5.82 0.63 10.08
N GLN A 91 4.87 0.84 11.03
CA GLN A 91 3.57 1.45 10.73
C GLN A 91 3.70 2.90 10.25
N ILE A 92 4.63 3.67 10.80
CA ILE A 92 4.90 5.04 10.32
C ILE A 92 5.40 5.03 8.87
N HIS A 93 6.36 4.14 8.55
CA HIS A 93 6.85 4.00 7.18
C HIS A 93 5.75 3.53 6.22
N LEU A 94 4.89 2.63 6.67
CA LEU A 94 3.75 2.14 5.90
C LEU A 94 2.76 3.26 5.58
N PHE A 95 2.48 4.17 6.52
CA PHE A 95 1.66 5.34 6.24
C PHE A 95 2.29 6.26 5.19
N LYS A 96 3.61 6.50 5.27
CA LYS A 96 4.33 7.31 4.27
C LYS A 96 4.26 6.67 2.88
N LYS A 97 4.56 5.37 2.78
CA LYS A 97 4.52 4.63 1.51
C LYS A 97 3.12 4.52 0.94
N ASN A 98 2.10 4.36 1.78
CA ASN A 98 0.71 4.42 1.32
C ASN A 98 0.37 5.79 0.72
N ALA A 99 0.81 6.88 1.34
CA ALA A 99 0.62 8.22 0.78
C ALA A 99 1.34 8.37 -0.57
N GLU A 100 2.57 7.91 -0.68
CA GLU A 100 3.36 7.91 -1.92
C GLU A 100 2.68 7.13 -3.06
N VAL A 101 2.14 5.92 -2.79
CA VAL A 101 1.32 5.16 -3.75
C VAL A 101 0.11 5.96 -4.21
N TRP A 102 -0.55 6.69 -3.31
CA TRP A 102 -1.68 7.55 -3.66
C TRP A 102 -1.28 8.74 -4.52
N GLU A 103 -0.14 9.37 -4.24
CA GLU A 103 0.36 10.49 -5.06
C GLU A 103 0.72 10.04 -6.47
N TRP A 104 1.44 8.92 -6.63
CA TRP A 104 1.75 8.39 -7.95
C TRP A 104 0.50 8.00 -8.76
N ARG A 105 -0.53 7.48 -8.09
CA ARG A 105 -1.85 7.25 -8.74
C ARG A 105 -2.47 8.53 -9.28
N LYS A 106 -2.41 9.63 -8.52
CA LYS A 106 -2.92 10.92 -8.99
C LYS A 106 -2.14 11.40 -10.20
N VAL A 107 -0.81 11.31 -10.18
CA VAL A 107 0.06 11.68 -11.30
C VAL A 107 -0.32 10.91 -12.56
N VAL A 108 -0.42 9.58 -12.49
CA VAL A 108 -0.84 8.74 -13.62
C VAL A 108 -2.21 9.15 -14.16
N ASN A 109 -3.19 9.38 -13.29
CA ASN A 109 -4.53 9.79 -13.70
C ASN A 109 -4.53 11.17 -14.39
N VAL A 110 -3.73 12.12 -13.91
CA VAL A 110 -3.58 13.44 -14.53
C VAL A 110 -2.98 13.31 -15.93
N ILE A 111 -1.90 12.53 -16.09
CA ILE A 111 -1.27 12.34 -17.41
C ILE A 111 -2.25 11.71 -18.40
N LEU A 112 -2.95 10.65 -18.00
CA LEU A 112 -3.95 9.97 -18.84
C LEU A 112 -5.14 10.88 -19.20
N ALA A 113 -5.62 11.69 -18.26
CA ALA A 113 -6.66 12.67 -18.53
C ALA A 113 -6.17 13.71 -19.55
N THR A 114 -4.95 14.23 -19.40
CA THR A 114 -4.39 15.20 -20.35
C THR A 114 -4.21 14.61 -21.75
N MET A 115 -3.72 13.38 -21.87
CA MET A 115 -3.64 12.69 -23.17
C MET A 115 -5.00 12.55 -23.85
N LYS A 116 -6.05 12.27 -23.07
CA LYS A 116 -7.41 12.13 -23.57
C LYS A 116 -7.99 13.48 -24.00
N ASP A 117 -7.82 14.52 -23.17
CA ASP A 117 -8.37 15.85 -23.41
C ASP A 117 -7.71 16.53 -24.62
N LYS A 118 -6.42 16.25 -24.85
CA LYS A 118 -5.69 16.65 -26.07
C LYS A 118 -6.03 15.81 -27.31
N GLY A 119 -6.84 14.75 -27.16
CA GLY A 119 -7.25 13.88 -28.25
C GLY A 119 -6.17 12.89 -28.72
N PHE A 120 -5.06 12.73 -27.98
CA PHE A 120 -4.01 11.77 -28.32
C PHE A 120 -4.45 10.33 -28.10
N ILE A 121 -5.34 10.09 -27.14
CA ILE A 121 -5.91 8.77 -26.88
C ILE A 121 -7.44 8.83 -26.87
N SER A 122 -8.06 7.79 -27.39
CA SER A 122 -9.51 7.59 -27.31
C SER A 122 -9.93 7.15 -25.91
N SER A 123 -11.24 7.29 -25.61
CA SER A 123 -11.82 6.72 -24.39
C SER A 123 -11.65 5.19 -24.29
N ARG A 124 -11.50 4.49 -25.42
CA ARG A 124 -11.23 3.05 -25.44
C ARG A 124 -9.80 2.75 -24.99
N GLU A 125 -8.83 3.53 -25.46
CA GLU A 125 -7.43 3.40 -25.07
C GLU A 125 -7.19 3.76 -23.61
N LEU A 126 -7.84 4.82 -23.11
CA LEU A 126 -7.83 5.15 -21.69
C LEU A 126 -8.25 3.97 -20.82
N ARG A 127 -9.37 3.31 -21.15
CA ARG A 127 -9.82 2.12 -20.43
C ARG A 127 -8.82 0.97 -20.54
N ARG A 128 -8.20 0.79 -21.71
CA ARG A 128 -7.17 -0.25 -21.93
C ARG A 128 -5.94 -0.01 -21.03
N LEU A 129 -5.48 1.23 -20.93
CA LEU A 129 -4.33 1.62 -20.11
C LEU A 129 -4.63 1.42 -18.62
N HIS A 130 -5.79 1.86 -18.13
CA HIS A 130 -6.22 1.58 -16.75
C HIS A 130 -6.31 0.08 -16.45
N SER A 131 -6.92 -0.71 -17.35
CA SER A 131 -6.98 -2.17 -17.19
C SER A 131 -5.60 -2.83 -17.26
N GLY A 132 -4.67 -2.25 -18.02
CA GLY A 132 -3.26 -2.64 -18.02
C GLY A 132 -2.63 -2.44 -16.65
N LEU A 133 -2.75 -1.24 -16.09
CA LEU A 133 -2.22 -0.91 -14.76
C LEU A 133 -2.79 -1.81 -13.65
N VAL A 134 -4.09 -2.13 -13.69
CA VAL A 134 -4.70 -3.09 -12.75
C VAL A 134 -4.07 -4.47 -12.85
N ARG A 135 -3.78 -4.94 -14.08
CA ARG A 135 -3.11 -6.22 -14.27
C ARG A 135 -1.68 -6.20 -13.73
N GLU A 136 -0.94 -5.11 -13.91
CA GLU A 136 0.40 -4.97 -13.33
C GLU A 136 0.37 -5.00 -11.80
N PHE A 137 -0.58 -4.31 -11.16
CA PHE A 137 -0.77 -4.42 -9.71
C PHE A 137 -1.04 -5.84 -9.26
N LYS A 138 -1.96 -6.54 -9.95
CA LYS A 138 -2.28 -7.93 -9.65
C LYS A 138 -1.05 -8.84 -9.81
N HIS A 139 -0.23 -8.60 -10.83
CA HIS A 139 1.01 -9.34 -11.04
C HIS A 139 2.03 -9.10 -9.93
N VAL A 140 2.15 -7.86 -9.44
CA VAL A 140 2.98 -7.54 -8.27
C VAL A 140 2.47 -8.26 -7.02
N GLU A 141 1.16 -8.27 -6.78
CA GLU A 141 0.54 -9.03 -5.68
C GLU A 141 0.81 -10.54 -5.80
N GLU A 142 0.65 -11.12 -6.98
CA GLU A 142 0.90 -12.55 -7.24
C GLU A 142 2.37 -12.92 -7.03
N LYS A 143 3.31 -12.12 -7.53
CA LYS A 143 4.74 -12.27 -7.27
C LYS A 143 5.05 -12.20 -5.78
N PHE A 144 4.41 -11.28 -5.09
CA PHE A 144 4.59 -11.09 -3.66
C PHE A 144 4.09 -12.31 -2.86
N GLU A 145 2.90 -12.82 -3.17
CA GLU A 145 2.37 -14.03 -2.53
C GLU A 145 3.21 -15.26 -2.86
N ALA A 146 3.74 -15.39 -4.08
CA ALA A 146 4.68 -16.45 -4.43
C ALA A 146 5.98 -16.36 -3.62
N HIS A 147 6.54 -15.15 -3.46
CA HIS A 147 7.73 -14.93 -2.65
C HIS A 147 7.47 -15.24 -1.17
N ARG A 148 6.29 -14.87 -0.66
CA ARG A 148 5.84 -15.21 0.69
C ARG A 148 5.73 -16.72 0.89
N ALA A 149 5.12 -17.44 -0.06
CA ALA A 149 5.02 -18.89 -0.02
C ALA A 149 6.40 -19.55 -0.01
N LYS A 150 7.35 -19.02 -0.79
CA LYS A 150 8.74 -19.48 -0.79
C LYS A 150 9.42 -19.26 0.56
N MET A 151 9.27 -18.08 1.16
CA MET A 151 9.79 -17.78 2.51
C MET A 151 9.19 -18.69 3.58
N LEU A 152 7.94 -19.12 3.40
CA LEU A 152 7.28 -20.12 4.25
C LEU A 152 8.01 -21.46 4.23
N ASN A 153 8.51 -21.87 3.07
CA ASN A 153 9.19 -23.16 2.90
C ASN A 153 10.64 -23.12 3.40
N GLU A 154 11.28 -21.95 3.37
CA GLU A 154 12.70 -21.80 3.68
C GLU A 154 12.99 -21.43 5.14
N ASN A 155 12.05 -20.77 5.85
CA ASN A 155 12.27 -20.29 7.21
C ASN A 155 11.29 -20.92 8.21
N LYS A 156 11.78 -21.90 8.98
CA LYS A 156 10.99 -22.67 9.96
C LYS A 156 10.26 -21.80 10.98
N ASP A 157 10.87 -20.72 11.48
CA ASP A 157 10.25 -19.84 12.46
C ASP A 157 9.10 -19.02 11.85
N VAL A 158 9.27 -18.59 10.60
CA VAL A 158 8.24 -17.88 9.82
C VAL A 158 7.09 -18.84 9.48
N ALA A 159 7.42 -20.08 9.11
CA ALA A 159 6.47 -21.14 8.79
C ALA A 159 5.57 -21.47 9.98
N ILE A 160 6.16 -21.67 11.17
CA ILE A 160 5.43 -21.99 12.42
C ILE A 160 4.47 -20.85 12.79
N VAL A 161 4.95 -19.60 12.71
CA VAL A 161 4.12 -18.44 13.02
C VAL A 161 2.92 -18.30 12.08
N LEU A 162 3.13 -18.55 10.78
CA LEU A 162 2.10 -18.39 9.76
C LEU A 162 1.16 -19.60 9.67
N SER A 163 1.62 -20.82 9.96
CA SER A 163 0.77 -22.00 10.08
C SER A 163 -0.17 -21.88 11.27
N LEU A 164 0.34 -21.42 12.42
CA LEU A 164 -0.49 -21.12 13.60
C LEU A 164 -1.55 -20.03 13.31
N LEU A 165 -1.28 -19.10 12.40
CA LEU A 165 -2.25 -18.10 11.97
C LEU A 165 -3.33 -18.65 11.04
N GLN A 166 -3.02 -19.68 10.24
CA GLN A 166 -3.98 -20.36 9.37
C GLN A 166 -4.85 -21.34 10.16
N GLU A 167 -4.25 -22.09 11.09
CA GLU A 167 -4.93 -23.13 11.86
C GLU A 167 -5.81 -22.57 13.00
N TYR A 168 -5.47 -21.40 13.56
CA TYR A 168 -6.15 -20.86 14.74
C TYR A 168 -6.75 -19.46 14.50
N PRO A 169 -8.04 -19.36 14.13
CA PRO A 169 -8.74 -18.08 13.94
C PRO A 169 -8.73 -17.16 15.17
N ARG A 170 -8.52 -17.72 16.38
CA ARG A 170 -8.38 -16.96 17.62
C ARG A 170 -7.09 -16.14 17.64
N VAL A 171 -6.02 -16.62 17.01
CA VAL A 171 -4.73 -15.91 16.92
C VAL A 171 -4.91 -14.63 16.11
N GLY A 172 -5.62 -14.67 14.99
CA GLY A 172 -5.89 -13.45 14.21
C GLY A 172 -6.80 -12.44 14.95
N LYS A 173 -7.70 -12.90 15.83
CA LYS A 173 -8.44 -11.99 16.74
C LYS A 173 -7.49 -11.30 17.73
N HIS A 174 -6.55 -12.04 18.32
CA HIS A 174 -5.54 -11.48 19.22
C HIS A 174 -4.58 -10.51 18.51
N LEU A 175 -4.16 -10.82 17.28
CA LEU A 175 -3.36 -9.89 16.48
C LEU A 175 -4.10 -8.58 16.22
N LYS A 176 -5.39 -8.64 15.85
CA LYS A 176 -6.21 -7.43 15.67
C LYS A 176 -6.36 -6.61 16.95
N GLN A 177 -6.50 -7.26 18.10
CA GLN A 177 -6.55 -6.56 19.39
C GLN A 177 -5.22 -5.89 19.72
N LEU A 178 -4.10 -6.59 19.51
CA LEU A 178 -2.76 -6.06 19.70
C LEU A 178 -2.49 -4.86 18.80
N GLU A 179 -2.83 -4.97 17.51
CA GLU A 179 -2.73 -3.88 16.53
C GLU A 179 -3.51 -2.63 17.00
N LYS A 180 -4.76 -2.79 17.44
CA LYS A 180 -5.55 -1.67 17.99
C LYS A 180 -4.85 -0.97 19.15
N SER A 181 -4.27 -1.75 20.07
CA SER A 181 -3.53 -1.20 21.21
C SER A 181 -2.28 -0.43 20.77
N LEU A 182 -1.55 -0.91 19.76
CA LEU A 182 -0.36 -0.24 19.24
C LEU A 182 -0.70 1.01 18.43
N LEU A 183 -1.79 1.00 17.66
CA LEU A 183 -2.32 2.19 16.98
C LEU A 183 -2.72 3.28 17.97
N TRP A 184 -3.36 2.91 19.08
CA TRP A 184 -3.70 3.86 20.14
C TRP A 184 -2.44 4.52 20.74
N ARG A 185 -1.39 3.73 21.02
CA ARG A 185 -0.10 4.26 21.50
C ARG A 185 0.55 5.21 20.50
N LEU A 186 0.59 4.85 19.23
CA LEU A 186 1.11 5.71 18.17
C LEU A 186 0.37 7.06 18.13
N ARG A 187 -0.96 7.06 18.29
CA ARG A 187 -1.75 8.30 18.32
C ARG A 187 -1.41 9.19 19.50
N ILE A 188 -1.11 8.62 20.67
CA ILE A 188 -0.67 9.40 21.84
C ILE A 188 0.69 10.03 21.56
N MET A 189 1.66 9.25 21.10
CA MET A 189 3.00 9.75 20.77
C MET A 189 2.92 10.93 19.79
N ASN A 190 2.14 10.77 18.71
CA ASN A 190 1.95 11.84 17.72
C ASN A 190 1.23 13.08 18.26
N ARG A 191 0.44 12.96 19.34
CA ARG A 191 -0.21 14.11 19.99
C ARG A 191 0.73 14.83 20.95
N GLU A 192 1.57 14.07 21.65
CA GLU A 192 2.57 14.60 22.57
C GLU A 192 3.66 15.37 21.81
N GLU A 193 4.17 14.81 20.71
CA GLU A 193 5.13 15.51 19.83
C GLU A 193 4.59 16.85 19.30
N ARG A 194 3.29 16.95 19.01
CA ARG A 194 2.65 18.20 18.54
C ARG A 194 2.41 19.25 19.63
N ARG A 195 2.54 18.88 20.91
CA ARG A 195 2.40 19.82 22.05
C ARG A 195 3.74 20.42 22.47
N THR A 196 4.84 19.84 22.02
CA THR A 196 6.21 20.26 22.33
C THR A 196 6.81 21.24 21.30
N PHE A 197 6.05 21.61 20.27
CA PHE A 197 6.38 22.64 19.28
C PHE A 197 5.23 23.66 19.21
#